data_AF-A0A4Y2TQX1-F1
#
_entry.id   AF-A0A4Y2TQX1-F1
#
_cell.length_a   1.000
_cell.length_b   1.000
_cell.length_c   1.000
_cell.angle_alpha   90.00
_cell.angle_beta   90.00
_cell.angle_gamma   90.00
#
_symmetry.space_group_name_H-M   'P 1'
#
loop_
_entity.id
_entity.type
_entity.pdbx_description
1 polymer ?
#
loop_
_entity_poly.entity_id
_entity_poly.type
_entity_poly.pdbx_seq_one_letter_code
_entity_poly.pdbx_strand_id
1 'polypeptide(L)'
;LDRIKYVLSSYLRTRLEKIEKFGFNLLHQESPDEMNLDLMSEEERNYAQEFTSNVKNYLHVVALKNMPPNMQTIKFEEICSKPQMDKSVFIKVKTDCPGVVIENFSDYGEEEIVDLAARSQHILRTNGNGFSVFVDVIEAPLKKWILKWKGSFPYCRRSTCKPS
;
A
#
# COMPACT_ATOMS: atom_id res chain seq x y z
N LEU A 1 20.26 -5.44 24.28
CA LEU A 1 19.64 -4.20 23.71
C LEU A 1 19.86 -4.08 22.21
N ASP A 2 21.02 -4.50 21.68
CA ASP A 2 21.38 -4.24 20.28
C ASP A 2 20.48 -4.91 19.25
N ARG A 3 19.99 -6.12 19.51
CA ARG A 3 19.05 -6.81 18.61
C ARG A 3 17.73 -6.05 18.41
N ILE A 4 17.21 -5.42 19.47
CA ILE A 4 15.97 -4.63 19.41
C ILE A 4 16.22 -3.35 18.61
N LYS A 5 17.31 -2.64 18.91
CA LYS A 5 17.72 -1.44 18.18
C LYS A 5 17.90 -1.74 16.69
N TYR A 6 18.56 -2.84 16.36
CA TYR A 6 18.77 -3.27 14.98
C TYR A 6 17.43 -3.50 14.24
N VAL A 7 16.52 -4.27 14.83
CA VAL A 7 15.20 -4.54 14.23
C VAL A 7 14.42 -3.25 14.01
N LEU A 8 14.38 -2.37 15.02
CA LEU A 8 13.68 -1.09 14.93
C LEU A 8 14.29 -0.18 13.85
N SER A 9 15.62 -0.03 13.83
CA SER A 9 16.27 0.78 12.81
C SER A 9 16.14 0.19 11.41
N SER A 10 16.17 -1.13 11.27
CA SER A 10 15.92 -1.80 9.98
C SER A 10 14.50 -1.52 9.50
N TYR A 11 13.50 -1.65 10.38
CA TYR A 11 12.10 -1.39 10.07
C TYR A 11 11.88 0.07 9.62
N LEU A 12 12.38 1.04 10.39
CA LEU A 12 12.24 2.46 10.08
C LEU A 12 12.93 2.84 8.76
N ARG A 13 14.14 2.32 8.50
CA ARG A 13 14.83 2.55 7.22
C ARG A 13 14.03 2.00 6.04
N THR A 14 13.48 0.81 6.16
CA THR A 14 12.63 0.22 5.10
C THR A 14 11.36 1.04 4.86
N ARG A 15 10.78 1.65 5.90
CA ARG A 15 9.63 2.56 5.75
C ARG A 15 10.02 3.83 5.01
N LEU A 16 11.11 4.48 5.42
CA LEU A 16 11.62 5.68 4.75
C LEU A 16 11.96 5.41 3.27
N GLU A 17 12.58 4.28 2.96
CA GLU A 17 12.87 3.87 1.58
C GLU A 17 11.58 3.73 0.73
N LYS A 18 10.49 3.24 1.33
CA LYS A 18 9.18 3.19 0.65
C LYS A 18 8.61 4.60 0.45
N ILE A 19 8.78 5.49 1.41
CA ILE A 19 8.35 6.89 1.29
C ILE A 19 9.14 7.60 0.19
N GLU A 20 10.45 7.38 0.07
CA GLU A 20 11.25 7.96 -1.01
C GLU A 20 10.79 7.46 -2.41
N LYS A 21 10.41 6.17 -2.51
CA LYS A 21 9.94 5.57 -3.77
C LYS A 21 8.51 5.96 -4.16
N PHE A 22 7.62 6.06 -3.18
CA PHE A 22 6.17 6.22 -3.40
C PHE A 22 5.59 7.53 -2.87
N GLY A 23 6.40 8.43 -2.31
CA GLY A 23 5.97 9.62 -1.58
C GLY A 23 5.11 10.58 -2.39
N PHE A 24 5.42 10.77 -3.68
CA PHE A 24 4.59 11.58 -4.58
C PHE A 24 3.17 11.02 -4.74
N ASN A 25 3.04 9.70 -4.87
CA ASN A 25 1.74 9.04 -4.97
C ASN A 25 1.00 9.04 -3.62
N LEU A 26 1.73 8.86 -2.52
CA LEU A 26 1.15 8.78 -1.18
C LEU A 26 0.58 10.13 -0.72
N LEU A 27 1.31 11.23 -0.93
CA LEU A 27 0.85 12.59 -0.59
C LEU A 27 -0.31 13.05 -1.48
N HIS A 28 -0.34 12.65 -2.75
CA HIS A 28 -1.47 12.95 -3.64
C HIS A 28 -2.74 12.22 -3.18
N GLN A 29 -2.60 10.99 -2.69
CA GLN A 29 -3.71 10.22 -2.15
C GLN A 29 -4.22 10.77 -0.81
N GLU A 30 -3.40 11.37 0.06
CA GLU A 30 -3.85 11.91 1.36
C GLU A 30 -4.73 13.19 1.29
N SER A 31 -5.33 13.52 0.13
CA SER A 31 -6.28 14.64 -0.02
C SER A 31 -7.43 14.56 1.01
N PRO A 32 -8.00 15.72 1.44
CA PRO A 32 -8.75 15.85 2.70
C PRO A 32 -9.98 14.94 2.83
N ASP A 33 -10.57 14.48 1.73
CA ASP A 33 -11.74 13.60 1.73
C ASP A 33 -11.42 12.17 2.22
N GLU A 34 -10.13 11.79 2.27
CA GLU A 34 -9.66 10.44 2.60
C GLU A 34 -8.85 10.38 3.92
N MET A 35 -8.90 11.45 4.73
CA MET A 35 -8.21 11.64 6.03
C MET A 35 -8.56 10.64 7.15
N ASN A 36 -9.39 9.63 6.90
CA ASN A 36 -9.71 8.66 7.96
C ASN A 36 -8.61 7.62 8.18
N LEU A 37 -7.60 7.59 7.30
CA LEU A 37 -6.59 6.56 7.29
C LEU A 37 -5.17 7.07 7.61
N ASP A 38 -4.87 7.32 8.89
CA ASP A 38 -3.52 7.43 9.50
C ASP A 38 -2.53 6.33 9.01
N LEU A 39 -1.88 6.59 7.88
CA LEU A 39 -1.01 5.69 7.12
C LEU A 39 0.48 5.91 7.40
N MET A 40 0.80 7.16 7.67
CA MET A 40 2.10 7.67 8.05
C MET A 40 1.97 8.29 9.43
N SER A 41 3.00 8.16 10.26
CA SER A 41 3.09 9.02 11.44
C SER A 41 3.22 10.49 11.02
N GLU A 42 2.98 11.40 11.95
CA GLU A 42 3.14 12.84 11.70
C GLU A 42 4.56 13.19 11.25
N GLU A 43 5.57 12.56 11.87
CA GLU A 43 6.98 12.75 11.52
C GLU A 43 7.30 12.22 10.11
N GLU A 44 6.74 11.07 9.75
CA GLU A 44 6.90 10.49 8.41
C GLU A 44 6.24 11.34 7.33
N ARG A 45 5.08 11.94 7.63
CA ARG A 45 4.39 12.86 6.73
C ARG A 45 5.22 14.12 6.50
N ASN A 46 5.75 14.72 7.57
CA ASN A 46 6.62 15.89 7.47
C ASN A 46 7.86 15.59 6.63
N TYR A 47 8.51 14.44 6.88
CA TYR A 47 9.64 13.99 6.07
C TYR A 47 9.27 13.81 4.58
N ALA A 48 8.11 13.19 4.28
CA ALA A 48 7.66 13.01 2.90
C ALA A 48 7.42 14.35 2.17
N GLN A 49 6.82 15.33 2.85
CA GLN A 49 6.57 16.66 2.30
C GLN A 49 7.87 17.42 2.00
N GLU A 50 8.83 17.38 2.93
CA GLU A 50 10.15 17.99 2.74
C GLU A 50 10.92 17.31 1.61
N PHE A 51 10.96 15.98 1.59
CA PHE A 51 11.64 15.20 0.56
C PHE A 51 11.09 15.51 -0.84
N THR A 52 9.77 15.43 -1.02
CA THR A 52 9.15 15.69 -2.32
C THR A 52 9.33 17.12 -2.80
N SER A 53 9.26 18.11 -1.89
CA SER A 53 9.52 19.51 -2.20
C SER A 53 10.98 19.74 -2.61
N ASN A 54 11.93 19.13 -1.89
CA ASN A 54 13.35 19.22 -2.20
C ASN A 54 13.69 18.63 -3.58
N VAL A 55 13.12 17.46 -3.90
CA VAL A 55 13.30 16.82 -5.22
C VAL A 55 12.70 17.68 -6.34
N LYS A 56 11.50 18.24 -6.15
CA LYS A 56 10.87 19.16 -7.11
C LYS A 56 11.74 20.39 -7.37
N ASN A 57 12.21 21.02 -6.29
CA ASN A 57 13.07 22.21 -6.39
C ASN A 57 14.40 21.90 -7.06
N TYR A 58 15.04 20.79 -6.70
CA TYR A 58 16.30 20.35 -7.32
C TYR A 58 16.13 20.13 -8.82
N LEU A 59 15.12 19.36 -9.24
CA LEU A 59 14.88 19.09 -10.65
C LEU A 59 14.54 20.37 -11.42
N HIS A 60 13.80 21.28 -10.79
CA HIS A 60 13.45 22.56 -11.38
C HIS A 60 14.70 23.43 -11.64
N VAL A 61 15.57 23.57 -10.65
CA VAL A 61 16.79 24.39 -10.75
C VAL A 61 17.78 23.81 -11.76
N VAL A 62 17.98 22.49 -11.74
CA VAL A 62 19.03 21.84 -12.56
C VAL A 62 18.59 21.66 -14.02
N ALA A 63 17.35 21.23 -14.24
CA ALA A 63 16.89 20.82 -15.57
C ALA A 63 15.73 21.66 -16.11
N LEU A 64 14.62 21.77 -15.36
CA LEU A 64 13.37 22.29 -15.94
C LEU A 64 13.43 23.75 -16.31
N LYS A 65 14.17 24.58 -15.56
CA LYS A 65 14.38 25.99 -15.89
C LYS A 65 15.04 26.20 -17.26
N ASN A 66 15.83 25.23 -17.73
CA ASN A 66 16.53 25.28 -19.01
C ASN A 66 15.72 24.66 -20.16
N MET A 67 14.59 24.01 -19.87
CA MET A 67 13.71 23.44 -20.89
C MET A 67 12.85 24.52 -21.55
N PRO A 68 12.34 24.29 -22.78
CA PRO A 68 11.37 25.18 -23.40
C PRO A 68 10.12 25.37 -22.53
N PRO A 69 9.42 26.53 -22.59
CA PRO A 69 8.32 26.89 -21.68
C PRO A 69 7.22 25.83 -21.52
N ASN A 70 6.95 25.07 -22.59
CA ASN A 70 5.90 24.04 -22.60
C ASN A 70 6.28 22.74 -21.86
N MET A 71 7.55 22.59 -21.45
CA MET A 71 8.09 21.36 -20.83
C MET A 71 8.70 21.60 -19.45
N GLN A 72 8.53 22.79 -18.86
CA GLN A 72 9.11 23.12 -17.55
C GLN A 72 8.30 22.54 -16.38
N THR A 73 7.11 22.01 -16.64
CA THR A 73 6.22 21.45 -15.61
C THR A 73 6.18 19.93 -15.71
N ILE A 74 6.48 19.25 -14.60
CA ILE A 74 6.39 17.79 -14.49
C ILE A 74 5.29 17.42 -13.50
N LYS A 75 4.42 16.49 -13.92
CA LYS A 75 3.47 15.81 -13.05
C LYS A 75 4.12 14.58 -12.43
N PHE A 76 4.64 14.73 -11.22
CA PHE A 76 5.36 13.65 -10.55
C PHE A 76 4.46 12.46 -10.20
N GLU A 77 3.15 12.67 -10.08
CA GLU A 77 2.16 11.63 -9.77
C GLU A 77 2.01 10.62 -10.93
N GLU A 78 2.25 11.07 -12.17
CA GLU A 78 2.14 10.25 -13.38
C GLU A 78 3.46 9.52 -13.67
N ILE A 79 4.60 10.13 -13.31
CA ILE A 79 5.95 9.60 -13.60
C ILE A 79 6.46 8.69 -12.49
N CYS A 80 6.19 9.02 -11.22
CA CYS A 80 6.70 8.26 -10.10
C CYS A 80 6.01 6.91 -10.00
N SER A 81 6.82 5.87 -9.78
CA SER A 81 6.35 4.48 -9.73
C SER A 81 5.24 4.31 -8.71
N LYS A 82 4.18 3.60 -9.09
CA LYS A 82 3.12 3.16 -8.18
C LYS A 82 3.49 1.82 -7.55
N PRO A 83 3.00 1.55 -6.32
CA PRO A 83 3.13 0.24 -5.71
C PRO A 83 2.48 -0.84 -6.59
N GLN A 84 3.24 -1.89 -6.92
CA GLN A 84 2.73 -3.00 -7.71
C GLN A 84 1.96 -3.97 -6.81
N MET A 85 0.64 -4.02 -6.97
CA MET A 85 -0.22 -4.90 -6.19
C MET A 85 -0.22 -6.35 -6.70
N ASP A 86 0.20 -6.60 -7.94
CA ASP A 86 0.13 -7.96 -8.52
C ASP A 86 1.37 -8.82 -8.21
N LYS A 87 2.13 -8.46 -7.16
CA LYS A 87 3.34 -9.19 -6.75
C LYS A 87 2.98 -10.41 -5.90
N SER A 88 3.51 -11.57 -6.28
CA SER A 88 3.46 -12.79 -5.47
C SER A 88 4.37 -12.67 -4.26
N VAL A 89 3.84 -12.93 -3.08
CA VAL A 89 4.54 -12.86 -1.79
C VAL A 89 4.36 -14.17 -1.01
N PHE A 90 5.39 -14.54 -0.27
CA PHE A 90 5.32 -15.66 0.68
C PHE A 90 4.59 -15.21 1.93
N ILE A 91 3.57 -15.96 2.32
CA ILE A 91 2.78 -15.66 3.51
C ILE A 91 2.77 -16.86 4.45
N LYS A 92 2.74 -16.56 5.75
CA LYS A 92 2.50 -17.52 6.82
C LYS A 92 1.24 -17.10 7.56
N VAL A 93 0.25 -17.98 7.58
CA VAL A 93 -1.03 -17.73 8.24
C VAL A 93 -0.83 -17.72 9.75
N LYS A 94 -1.28 -16.66 10.43
CA LYS A 94 -1.19 -16.59 11.90
C LYS A 94 -2.45 -17.10 12.61
N THR A 95 -3.62 -16.86 12.01
CA THR A 95 -4.95 -17.25 12.52
C THR A 95 -5.75 -17.86 11.37
N ASP A 96 -6.64 -18.81 11.66
CA ASP A 96 -7.48 -19.43 10.64
C ASP A 96 -8.28 -18.36 9.88
N CYS A 97 -8.22 -18.40 8.55
CA CYS A 97 -8.92 -17.49 7.66
C CYS A 97 -9.70 -18.31 6.62
N PRO A 98 -10.96 -18.67 6.91
CA PRO A 98 -11.80 -19.38 5.96
C PRO A 98 -12.35 -18.43 4.88
N GLY A 99 -12.65 -18.98 3.70
CA GLY A 99 -13.38 -18.28 2.65
C GLY A 99 -12.57 -17.20 1.92
N VAL A 100 -11.25 -17.35 1.81
CA VAL A 100 -10.42 -16.35 1.14
C VAL A 100 -10.55 -16.49 -0.38
N VAL A 101 -11.12 -15.47 -1.01
CA VAL A 101 -11.27 -15.38 -2.47
C VAL A 101 -9.93 -14.99 -3.10
N ILE A 102 -9.43 -15.85 -3.97
CA ILE A 102 -8.21 -15.70 -4.76
C ILE A 102 -8.60 -15.67 -6.24
N GLU A 103 -8.14 -14.64 -6.94
CA GLU A 103 -8.31 -14.53 -8.39
C GLU A 103 -7.32 -15.49 -9.07
N ASN A 104 -7.81 -16.48 -9.82
CA ASN A 104 -6.97 -17.39 -10.59
C ASN A 104 -6.60 -16.82 -11.97
N PHE A 105 -5.46 -17.28 -12.50
CA PHE A 105 -4.92 -16.87 -13.81
C PHE A 105 -5.46 -17.67 -14.99
N SER A 106 -6.47 -18.53 -14.80
CA SER A 106 -7.08 -19.20 -15.94
C SER A 106 -7.76 -18.14 -16.82
N ASP A 107 -7.70 -18.32 -18.14
CA ASP A 107 -8.35 -17.44 -19.14
C ASP A 107 -9.87 -17.30 -18.93
N TYR A 108 -10.43 -18.07 -17.99
CA TYR A 108 -11.84 -18.12 -17.61
C TYR A 108 -12.19 -17.27 -16.38
N GLY A 109 -11.21 -16.59 -15.76
CA GLY A 109 -11.46 -15.62 -14.68
C GLY A 109 -12.16 -16.21 -13.45
N GLU A 110 -11.89 -17.49 -13.15
CA GLU A 110 -12.54 -18.16 -12.03
C GLU A 110 -11.97 -17.68 -10.70
N GLU A 111 -12.85 -17.25 -9.80
CA GLU A 111 -12.50 -16.97 -8.41
C GLU A 111 -12.43 -18.28 -7.63
N GLU A 112 -11.29 -18.58 -7.02
CA GLU A 112 -11.12 -19.73 -6.15
C GLU A 112 -11.24 -19.32 -4.69
N ILE A 113 -12.08 -20.04 -3.94
CA ILE A 113 -12.24 -19.84 -2.50
C ILE A 113 -11.35 -20.84 -1.78
N VAL A 114 -10.34 -20.35 -1.06
CA VAL A 114 -9.40 -21.18 -0.33
C VAL A 114 -9.49 -20.90 1.17
N ASP A 115 -9.56 -21.95 1.97
CA ASP A 115 -9.47 -21.87 3.41
C ASP A 115 -8.01 -21.91 3.86
N LEU A 116 -7.59 -20.87 4.58
CA LEU A 116 -6.20 -20.70 5.00
C LEU A 116 -6.07 -21.07 6.48
N ALA A 117 -5.60 -22.28 6.74
CA ALA A 117 -5.40 -22.79 8.09
C ALA A 117 -4.22 -22.10 8.80
N ALA A 118 -4.31 -21.91 10.11
CA ALA A 118 -3.27 -21.32 10.93
C ALA A 118 -1.95 -22.07 10.79
N ARG A 119 -0.85 -21.32 10.75
CA ARG A 119 0.54 -21.81 10.56
C ARG A 119 0.84 -22.41 9.19
N SER A 120 -0.12 -22.52 8.29
CA SER A 120 0.13 -22.91 6.89
C SER A 120 0.90 -21.81 6.14
N GLN A 121 1.59 -22.18 5.07
CA GLN A 121 2.41 -21.29 4.24
C GLN A 121 1.94 -21.35 2.80
N HIS A 122 1.81 -20.18 2.18
CA HIS A 122 1.27 -20.04 0.82
C HIS A 122 2.07 -18.99 0.05
N ILE A 123 1.93 -19.03 -1.27
CA ILE A 123 2.41 -17.98 -2.17
C ILE A 123 1.17 -17.36 -2.80
N LEU A 124 0.82 -16.13 -2.39
CA LEU A 124 -0.36 -15.42 -2.91
C LEU A 124 0.07 -14.08 -3.51
N ARG A 125 -0.72 -13.57 -4.45
CA ARG A 125 -0.53 -12.20 -4.94
C ARG A 125 -1.06 -11.17 -3.94
N THR A 126 -0.45 -10.00 -3.95
CA THR A 126 -0.77 -8.89 -3.04
C THR A 126 -2.11 -8.21 -3.40
N ASN A 127 -2.62 -8.42 -4.61
CA ASN A 127 -3.84 -7.83 -5.16
C ASN A 127 -5.12 -8.62 -4.82
N GLY A 128 -4.99 -9.91 -4.50
CA GLY A 128 -6.12 -10.76 -4.18
C GLY A 128 -6.87 -10.24 -2.96
N ASN A 129 -8.19 -10.37 -2.95
CA ASN A 129 -9.05 -10.00 -1.83
C ASN A 129 -8.58 -10.59 -0.49
N GLY A 130 -7.84 -11.71 -0.53
CA GLY A 130 -7.15 -12.32 0.59
C GLY A 130 -6.08 -11.45 1.28
N PHE A 131 -5.33 -10.60 0.58
CA PHE A 131 -4.24 -9.85 1.21
C PHE A 131 -4.75 -8.84 2.27
N SER A 132 -5.96 -8.32 2.09
CA SER A 132 -6.62 -7.45 3.09
C SER A 132 -7.00 -8.19 4.38
N VAL A 133 -7.10 -9.53 4.36
CA VAL A 133 -7.42 -10.38 5.51
C VAL A 133 -6.14 -10.71 6.31
N PHE A 134 -4.96 -10.70 5.67
CA PHE A 134 -3.69 -11.12 6.27
C PHE A 134 -3.00 -10.08 7.16
N VAL A 135 -3.27 -8.79 6.95
CA VAL A 135 -2.63 -7.70 7.69
C VAL A 135 -3.23 -7.52 9.11
N ASP A 136 -4.13 -8.41 9.53
CA ASP A 136 -4.73 -8.41 10.86
C ASP A 136 -3.75 -8.70 12.00
N VAL A 137 -2.55 -9.22 11.71
CA VAL A 137 -1.67 -9.75 12.75
C VAL A 137 -0.21 -9.24 12.66
N ILE A 138 0.10 -8.27 11.78
CA ILE A 138 1.33 -7.46 11.88
C ILE A 138 0.99 -6.02 11.50
N GLU A 139 0.85 -5.18 12.52
CA GLU A 139 0.82 -3.72 12.47
C GLU A 139 -0.33 -3.03 11.71
N ALA A 140 -1.17 -2.38 12.50
CA ALA A 140 -2.30 -1.51 12.12
C ALA A 140 -2.07 -0.49 10.98
N PRO A 141 -0.88 0.10 10.73
CA PRO A 141 -0.73 1.07 9.64
C PRO A 141 -0.81 0.49 8.21
N LEU A 142 -0.61 -0.82 7.99
CA LEU A 142 -0.64 -1.39 6.64
C LEU A 142 -2.05 -1.82 6.15
N LYS A 143 -3.01 -2.06 7.06
CA LYS A 143 -4.42 -2.37 6.69
C LYS A 143 -5.05 -1.26 5.85
N LYS A 144 -4.69 -0.02 6.20
CA LYS A 144 -5.23 1.20 5.62
C LYS A 144 -4.80 1.42 4.16
N TRP A 145 -3.65 0.88 3.77
CA TRP A 145 -3.09 1.03 2.42
C TRP A 145 -3.93 0.30 1.36
N ILE A 146 -4.54 -0.83 1.74
CA ILE A 146 -5.26 -1.73 0.82
C ILE A 146 -6.76 -1.41 0.77
N LEU A 147 -7.35 -1.01 1.91
CA LEU A 147 -8.78 -0.72 2.01
C LEU A 147 -9.24 0.45 1.11
N LYS A 148 -8.35 1.42 0.86
CA LYS A 148 -8.62 2.59 0.02
C LYS A 148 -8.80 2.25 -1.47
N TRP A 149 -8.09 1.25 -1.99
CA TRP A 149 -8.19 0.87 -3.41
C TRP A 149 -9.47 0.09 -3.74
N LYS A 150 -10.13 -0.53 -2.75
CA LYS A 150 -11.43 -1.19 -2.94
C LYS A 150 -12.63 -0.24 -2.89
N GLY A 151 -12.43 1.05 -2.59
CA GLY A 151 -13.51 2.04 -2.43
C GLY A 151 -14.22 2.46 -3.72
N SER A 152 -13.77 2.04 -4.90
CA SER A 152 -14.40 2.38 -6.19
C SER A 152 -15.29 1.28 -6.79
N PHE A 153 -15.55 0.18 -6.07
CA PHE A 153 -16.52 -0.83 -6.51
C PHE A 153 -17.84 -0.71 -5.72
N PRO A 154 -18.98 -0.40 -6.38
CA PRO A 154 -20.27 -0.65 -5.77
C PRO A 154 -20.47 -2.18 -5.74
N TYR A 155 -21.33 -2.66 -4.84
CA TYR A 155 -21.70 -4.06 -4.57
C TYR A 155 -20.92 -4.75 -3.44
N CYS A 156 -21.51 -4.82 -2.25
CA CYS A 156 -22.40 -5.92 -1.90
C CYS A 156 -23.14 -5.63 -0.58
N ARG A 157 -24.47 -5.77 -0.58
CA ARG A 157 -25.35 -5.56 0.57
C ARG A 157 -25.07 -6.63 1.63
N ARG A 158 -24.84 -6.25 2.89
CA ARG A 158 -25.04 -7.16 4.02
C ARG A 158 -26.55 -7.38 4.20
N SER A 159 -27.05 -8.51 3.70
CA SER A 159 -28.32 -9.07 4.17
C SER A 159 -28.13 -9.68 5.56
N THR A 160 -29.06 -9.32 6.41
CA THR A 160 -29.27 -9.67 7.82
C THR A 160 -29.21 -11.17 8.14
N CYS A 161 -28.56 -11.53 9.24
CA CYS A 161 -28.94 -12.68 10.07
C CYS A 161 -28.95 -12.26 11.55
N LYS A 162 -30.14 -12.24 12.16
CA LYS A 162 -30.35 -12.20 13.61
C LYS A 162 -30.00 -13.56 14.21
N PRO A 163 -29.49 -13.63 15.45
CA PRO A 163 -29.43 -14.89 16.18
C PRO A 163 -30.79 -15.20 16.83
N SER A 164 -31.11 -16.49 16.83
CA SER A 164 -32.22 -17.14 17.55
C SER A 164 -32.08 -17.05 19.06
#